data_AF-A0AAU1DCD5-F1
#
_entry.id   AF-A0AAU1DCD5-F1
#
_cell.length_a   1.000
_cell.length_b   1.000
_cell.length_c   1.000
_cell.angle_alpha   90.00
_cell.angle_beta   90.00
_cell.angle_gamma   90.00
#
_symmetry.space_group_name_H-M   'P 1'
#
loop_
_entity.id
_entity.type
_entity.pdbx_description
1 polymer ?
#
loop_
_entity_poly.entity_id
_entity_poly.type
_entity_poly.pdbx_seq_one_letter_code
_entity_poly.pdbx_strand_id
1 'polypeptide(L)'
;MSWTRRSAGFLAAAAMVTSVAACTADSGGGGASCVAQYTYQDITYQDVGNVKFTLGKKLGVATEPPCEDTGGRGKSEESAGLTETAYQVDGVSPKLAIAVGDTPEKARFFAISSDSELPPEVQKLIDGS
;
A
#
# COMPACT_ATOMS: atom_id res chain seq x y z
N MET A 1 51.27 -30.78 -56.89
CA MET A 1 51.93 -29.98 -55.84
C MET A 1 50.96 -29.86 -54.68
N SER A 2 51.06 -30.70 -53.65
CA SER A 2 51.63 -30.33 -52.32
C SER A 2 50.91 -29.11 -51.71
N TRP A 3 50.27 -29.15 -50.54
CA TRP A 3 50.85 -29.60 -49.27
C TRP A 3 49.75 -29.72 -48.18
N THR A 4 49.84 -30.82 -47.43
CA THR A 4 49.52 -31.11 -46.02
C THR A 4 49.01 -29.98 -45.11
N ARG A 5 47.96 -30.27 -44.31
CA ARG A 5 48.06 -30.32 -42.83
C ARG A 5 46.85 -31.01 -42.18
N ARG A 6 47.13 -32.19 -41.62
CA ARG A 6 46.39 -32.78 -40.50
C ARG A 6 46.60 -31.89 -39.27
N SER A 7 45.57 -31.72 -38.45
CA SER A 7 45.66 -31.76 -36.99
C SER A 7 44.25 -31.78 -36.40
N ALA A 8 43.87 -32.95 -35.89
CA ALA A 8 42.73 -33.15 -35.02
C ALA A 8 43.07 -32.67 -33.60
N GLY A 9 42.05 -32.26 -32.86
CA GLY A 9 42.07 -32.19 -31.40
C GLY A 9 42.23 -30.78 -30.83
N PHE A 10 41.13 -30.03 -30.75
CA PHE A 10 41.01 -28.97 -29.76
C PHE A 10 40.12 -29.48 -28.62
N LEU A 11 40.76 -30.00 -27.57
CA LEU A 11 40.19 -30.04 -26.24
C LEU A 11 40.14 -28.60 -25.72
N ALA A 12 38.95 -28.06 -25.51
CA ALA A 12 38.75 -26.87 -24.69
C ALA A 12 37.46 -27.07 -23.88
N ALA A 13 37.64 -27.67 -22.71
CA ALA A 13 36.70 -27.55 -21.63
C ALA A 13 36.75 -26.13 -21.04
N ALA A 14 35.63 -25.78 -20.41
CA ALA A 14 35.49 -24.89 -19.27
C ALA A 14 35.00 -23.45 -19.53
N ALA A 15 33.87 -23.22 -18.87
CA ALA A 15 33.50 -22.02 -18.13
C ALA A 15 33.03 -20.81 -18.94
N MET A 16 31.73 -20.85 -19.28
CA MET A 16 30.94 -19.62 -19.38
C MET A 16 30.86 -19.02 -17.97
N VAL A 17 31.74 -18.07 -17.67
CA VAL A 17 31.58 -17.17 -16.51
C VAL A 17 30.59 -16.09 -16.94
N THR A 18 29.30 -16.40 -16.85
CA THR A 18 28.24 -15.37 -16.86
C THR A 18 27.94 -15.01 -15.42
N SER A 19 28.80 -14.17 -14.84
CA SER A 19 28.50 -13.54 -13.55
C SER A 19 28.12 -12.10 -13.85
N VAL A 20 26.81 -11.92 -13.86
CA VAL A 20 25.99 -10.72 -13.96
C VAL A 20 26.72 -9.50 -13.42
N ALA A 21 26.64 -8.40 -14.17
CA ALA A 21 27.01 -7.08 -13.72
C ALA A 21 26.55 -6.90 -12.26
N ALA A 22 27.51 -6.61 -11.38
CA ALA A 22 27.24 -6.06 -10.08
C ALA A 22 26.60 -4.68 -10.29
N CYS A 23 25.31 -4.67 -10.61
CA CYS A 23 24.44 -3.57 -10.24
C CYS A 23 24.36 -3.67 -8.72
N THR A 24 25.17 -2.84 -8.07
CA THR A 24 24.78 -2.13 -6.86
C THR A 24 23.25 -2.11 -6.76
N ALA A 25 22.72 -2.77 -5.73
CA ALA A 25 21.35 -2.51 -5.29
C ALA A 25 21.31 -1.10 -4.68
N ASP A 26 21.57 -0.10 -5.51
CA ASP A 26 21.01 1.22 -5.38
C ASP A 26 19.84 1.21 -6.36
N SER A 27 18.64 0.93 -5.86
CA SER A 27 17.38 1.30 -6.48
C SER A 27 16.22 0.68 -5.74
N GLY A 28 15.41 1.57 -5.17
CA GLY A 28 13.98 1.39 -5.12
C GLY A 28 13.51 0.67 -3.87
N GLY A 29 13.06 1.46 -2.89
CA GLY A 29 12.03 1.00 -1.97
C GLY A 29 10.93 0.34 -2.80
N GLY A 30 10.82 -0.97 -2.65
CA GLY A 30 9.76 -1.77 -3.26
C GLY A 30 8.46 -1.38 -2.59
N GLY A 31 7.80 -0.37 -3.14
CA GLY A 31 6.52 0.14 -2.67
C GLY A 31 5.41 -0.87 -2.90
N ALA A 32 5.11 -1.66 -1.88
CA ALA A 32 3.74 -2.09 -1.63
C ALA A 32 3.05 -0.92 -0.92
N SER A 33 2.52 0.03 -1.68
CA SER A 33 1.67 1.09 -1.13
C SER A 33 0.30 0.49 -0.81
N CYS A 34 0.20 -0.28 0.28
CA CYS A 34 -1.08 -0.49 0.93
C CYS A 34 -1.59 0.89 1.33
N VAL A 35 -2.49 1.46 0.50
CA VAL A 35 -3.20 2.68 0.85
C VAL A 35 -3.89 2.43 2.19
N ALA A 36 -3.67 3.33 3.16
CA ALA A 36 -4.29 3.18 4.46
C ALA A 36 -5.81 3.14 4.28
N GLN A 37 -6.43 2.06 4.74
CA GLN A 37 -7.85 1.83 4.58
C GLN A 37 -8.43 1.21 5.85
N TYR A 38 -9.66 1.60 6.20
CA TYR A 38 -10.35 1.10 7.38
C TYR A 38 -11.74 0.62 7.01
N THR A 39 -12.19 -0.47 7.63
CA THR A 39 -13.55 -0.98 7.50
C THR A 39 -14.36 -0.66 8.75
N TYR A 40 -15.53 -0.04 8.58
CA TYR A 40 -16.49 0.24 9.64
C TYR A 40 -17.91 -0.04 9.13
N GLN A 41 -18.66 -0.88 9.85
CA GLN A 41 -20.01 -1.32 9.46
C GLN A 41 -20.09 -1.83 8.02
N ASP A 42 -19.16 -2.71 7.63
CA ASP A 42 -19.07 -3.32 6.30
C ASP A 42 -18.78 -2.33 5.14
N ILE A 43 -18.39 -1.09 5.46
CA ILE A 43 -17.95 -0.08 4.49
C ILE A 43 -16.45 0.11 4.63
N THR A 44 -15.72 -0.01 3.53
CA THR A 44 -14.28 0.29 3.47
C THR A 44 -14.07 1.74 3.04
N TYR A 45 -13.31 2.47 3.84
CA TYR A 45 -12.93 3.86 3.63
C TYR A 45 -11.42 3.92 3.35
N GLN A 46 -11.01 4.81 2.44
CA GLN A 46 -9.61 5.02 2.07
C GLN A 46 -9.12 6.38 2.57
N ASP A 47 -7.83 6.45 2.90
CA ASP A 47 -7.15 7.70 3.23
C ASP A 47 -7.13 8.60 1.99
N VAL A 48 -7.71 9.79 2.11
CA VAL A 48 -7.75 10.79 1.02
C VAL A 48 -6.82 11.97 1.31
N GLY A 49 -5.92 11.81 2.29
CA GLY A 49 -4.92 12.81 2.68
C GLY A 49 -5.39 13.76 3.79
N ASN A 50 -4.60 14.81 4.00
CA ASN A 50 -4.83 15.79 5.05
C ASN A 50 -5.94 16.78 4.67
N VAL A 51 -7.19 16.38 4.90
CA VAL A 51 -8.37 17.24 4.78
C VAL A 51 -8.60 17.97 6.11
N LYS A 52 -8.97 19.25 6.06
CA LYS A 52 -9.47 19.95 7.26
C LYS A 52 -10.91 19.53 7.52
N PHE A 53 -11.20 19.04 8.72
CA PHE A 53 -12.54 18.63 9.10
C PHE A 53 -12.82 18.96 10.56
N THR A 54 -14.09 18.98 10.93
CA THR A 54 -14.53 19.06 12.32
C THR A 54 -14.94 17.68 12.79
N LEU A 55 -14.36 17.26 13.91
CA LEU A 55 -14.57 15.94 14.47
C LEU A 55 -15.82 15.94 15.35
N GLY A 56 -16.75 15.04 15.05
CA GLY A 56 -18.02 14.88 15.74
C GLY A 56 -17.96 13.82 16.84
N LYS A 57 -19.08 13.12 17.07
CA LYS A 57 -19.15 12.08 18.11
C LYS A 57 -18.36 10.82 17.74
N LYS A 58 -17.92 10.08 18.76
CA LYS A 58 -17.39 8.72 18.60
C LYS A 58 -18.48 7.79 18.07
N LEU A 59 -18.15 7.01 17.02
CA LEU A 59 -19.05 6.08 16.34
C LEU A 59 -18.82 4.62 16.75
N GLY A 60 -17.55 4.22 16.90
CA GLY A 60 -17.21 2.82 17.23
C GLY A 60 -15.76 2.48 16.97
N VAL A 61 -15.51 1.24 16.56
CA VAL A 61 -14.19 0.71 16.22
C VAL A 61 -14.16 0.40 14.73
N ALA A 62 -13.15 0.90 14.02
CA ALA A 62 -12.87 0.53 12.65
C ALA A 62 -11.67 -0.43 12.61
N THR A 63 -11.63 -1.29 11.60
CA THR A 63 -10.59 -2.31 11.43
C THR A 63 -9.83 -2.08 10.14
N GLU A 64 -8.52 -1.92 10.23
CA GLU A 64 -7.62 -1.92 9.08
C GLU A 64 -7.49 -3.36 8.58
N PRO A 65 -7.77 -3.67 7.31
CA PRO A 65 -7.54 -5.01 6.79
C PRO A 65 -6.03 -5.30 6.74
N PRO A 66 -5.63 -6.58 6.86
CA PRO A 66 -4.22 -6.95 6.71
C PRO A 66 -3.69 -6.50 5.36
N CYS A 67 -2.52 -5.85 5.36
CA CYS A 67 -1.74 -5.62 4.15
C CYS A 67 -1.09 -6.95 3.77
N GLU A 68 -1.65 -7.64 2.78
CA GLU A 68 -1.16 -8.95 2.32
C GLU A 68 0.12 -8.78 1.50
N ASP A 69 1.25 -8.61 2.18
CA ASP A 69 2.57 -8.80 1.58
C ASP A 69 2.76 -10.28 1.23
N THR A 70 2.54 -10.66 -0.01
CA THR A 70 2.93 -11.99 -0.50
C THR A 70 4.46 -12.04 -0.62
N GLY A 71 5.15 -12.19 0.52
CA GLY A 71 6.58 -11.89 0.62
C GLY A 71 7.36 -12.53 1.78
N GLY A 72 6.89 -13.62 2.39
CA GLY A 72 7.78 -14.60 3.04
C GLY A 72 8.25 -14.36 4.50
N ARG A 73 8.04 -15.41 5.31
CA ARG A 73 8.76 -15.82 6.54
C ARG A 73 8.90 -14.80 7.68
N GLY A 74 8.01 -14.95 8.66
CA GLY A 74 8.29 -14.64 10.05
C GLY A 74 7.03 -14.71 10.88
N LYS A 75 6.87 -15.73 11.71
CA LYS A 75 5.80 -15.76 12.71
C LYS A 75 6.12 -14.74 13.79
N SER A 76 5.63 -13.52 13.60
CA SER A 76 5.49 -12.54 14.66
C SER A 76 4.07 -12.04 14.56
N GLU A 77 3.20 -12.67 15.36
CA GLU A 77 1.86 -12.22 15.71
C GLU A 77 1.05 -11.82 14.48
N GLU A 78 0.32 -12.79 13.93
CA GLU A 78 -0.96 -12.62 13.23
C GLU A 78 -1.25 -11.18 12.81
N SER A 79 -1.24 -10.89 11.51
CA SER A 79 -1.76 -9.64 10.91
C SER A 79 -3.26 -9.47 11.22
N ALA A 80 -3.63 -9.49 12.50
CA ALA A 80 -4.91 -9.11 13.02
C ALA A 80 -5.02 -7.63 12.71
N GLY A 81 -5.98 -7.30 11.84
CA GLY A 81 -6.22 -5.93 11.42
C GLY A 81 -6.14 -4.96 12.59
N LEU A 82 -5.38 -3.87 12.43
CA LEU A 82 -5.27 -2.85 13.47
C LEU A 82 -6.66 -2.28 13.73
N THR A 83 -7.03 -2.13 15.01
CA THR A 83 -8.33 -1.58 15.39
C THR A 83 -8.15 -0.18 15.95
N GLU A 84 -8.86 0.78 15.38
CA GLU A 84 -8.80 2.18 15.79
C GLU A 84 -10.20 2.73 16.08
N THR A 85 -10.30 3.87 16.76
CA THR A 85 -11.61 4.49 17.02
C THR A 85 -12.11 5.22 15.77
N ALA A 86 -13.34 4.91 15.36
CA ALA A 86 -14.07 5.67 14.35
C ALA A 86 -14.87 6.82 14.99
N TYR A 87 -14.81 7.98 14.35
CA TYR A 87 -15.50 9.20 14.72
C TYR A 87 -16.32 9.72 13.54
N GLN A 88 -17.40 10.42 13.85
CA GLN A 88 -18.17 11.16 12.87
C GLN A 88 -17.35 12.37 12.40
N VAL A 89 -17.53 12.75 11.14
CA VAL A 89 -17.14 14.07 10.64
C VAL A 89 -18.39 14.94 10.61
N ASP A 90 -18.33 16.11 11.24
CA ASP A 90 -19.47 17.02 11.28
C ASP A 90 -19.81 17.52 9.88
N GLY A 91 -21.11 17.51 9.55
CA GLY A 91 -21.59 17.87 8.21
C GLY A 91 -21.46 16.76 7.15
N VAL A 92 -20.83 15.61 7.46
CA VAL A 92 -20.71 14.48 6.53
C VAL A 92 -21.41 13.24 7.09
N SER A 93 -22.12 12.54 6.20
CA SER A 93 -22.72 11.26 6.55
C SER A 93 -21.63 10.22 6.82
N PRO A 94 -21.69 9.45 7.93
CA PRO A 94 -20.79 8.34 8.18
C PRO A 94 -20.75 7.31 7.05
N LYS A 95 -21.79 7.22 6.22
CA LYS A 95 -21.82 6.33 5.05
C LYS A 95 -20.90 6.79 3.91
N LEU A 96 -20.42 8.03 3.96
CA LEU A 96 -19.56 8.63 2.94
C LEU A 96 -18.13 8.85 3.45
N ALA A 97 -18.00 9.31 4.71
CA ALA A 97 -16.71 9.52 5.33
C ALA A 97 -16.77 9.39 6.85
N ILE A 98 -15.65 8.98 7.43
CA ILE A 98 -15.41 8.90 8.87
C ILE A 98 -14.02 9.47 9.18
N ALA A 99 -13.78 9.79 10.44
CA ALA A 99 -12.43 10.02 10.92
C ALA A 99 -11.98 8.81 11.76
N VAL A 100 -10.73 8.38 11.59
CA VAL A 100 -10.19 7.20 12.30
C VAL A 100 -8.87 7.54 12.96
N GLY A 101 -8.71 7.17 14.23
CA GLY A 101 -7.47 7.28 14.98
C GLY A 101 -7.57 6.81 16.42
N ASP A 102 -6.43 6.65 17.09
CA ASP A 102 -6.35 6.31 18.52
C ASP A 102 -7.05 7.34 19.42
N THR A 103 -6.88 8.63 19.09
CA THR A 103 -7.44 9.76 19.82
C THR A 103 -8.06 10.77 18.84
N PRO A 104 -8.99 11.63 19.29
CA PRO A 104 -9.60 12.65 18.42
C PRO A 104 -8.56 13.56 17.73
N GLU A 105 -7.50 13.93 18.44
CA GLU A 105 -6.45 14.82 17.90
C GLU A 105 -5.56 14.16 16.84
N LYS A 106 -5.52 12.82 16.82
CA LYS A 106 -4.75 12.02 15.85
C LYS A 106 -5.61 11.44 14.74
N ALA A 107 -6.92 11.71 14.76
CA ALA A 107 -7.83 11.16 13.78
C ALA A 107 -7.55 11.71 12.39
N ARG A 108 -7.47 10.83 11.40
CA ARG A 108 -7.34 11.16 9.98
C ARG A 108 -8.67 10.97 9.26
N PHE A 109 -8.84 11.67 8.15
CA PHE A 109 -10.08 11.65 7.38
C PHE A 109 -10.05 10.52 6.34
N PHE A 110 -11.07 9.66 6.34
CA PHE A 110 -11.22 8.56 5.40
C PHE A 110 -12.57 8.66 4.71
N ALA A 111 -12.61 8.45 3.40
CA ALA A 111 -13.82 8.49 2.61
C ALA A 111 -14.00 7.22 1.78
N ILE A 112 -15.23 6.90 1.42
CA ILE A 112 -15.47 5.91 0.38
C ILE A 112 -14.90 6.45 -0.94
N SER A 113 -14.13 5.62 -1.64
CA SER A 113 -13.74 5.87 -3.02
C SER A 113 -14.33 4.76 -3.88
N SER A 114 -14.99 5.12 -4.98
CA SER A 114 -15.40 4.16 -6.00
C SER A 114 -14.54 4.43 -7.21
N ASP A 115 -13.68 3.46 -7.58
CA ASP A 115 -12.92 3.47 -8.84
C ASP A 115 -12.23 4.81 -9.19
N SER A 116 -11.65 5.49 -8.18
CA SER A 116 -10.93 6.77 -8.27
C SER A 116 -11.77 8.05 -8.24
N GLU A 117 -13.09 7.97 -8.02
CA GLU A 117 -13.96 9.13 -7.89
C GLU A 117 -14.48 9.26 -6.44
N LEU A 118 -14.31 10.45 -5.86
CA LEU A 118 -14.84 10.81 -4.56
C LEU A 118 -16.31 11.22 -4.70
N PRO A 119 -17.18 10.88 -3.74
CA PRO A 119 -18.55 11.39 -3.72
C PRO A 119 -18.56 12.92 -3.77
N PRO A 120 -19.52 13.54 -4.47
CA PRO A 120 -19.57 14.99 -4.68
C PRO A 120 -19.67 15.77 -3.35
N GLU A 121 -20.18 15.15 -2.29
CA GLU A 121 -20.19 15.73 -0.94
C GLU A 121 -18.78 15.87 -0.35
N VAL A 122 -17.89 14.91 -0.59
CA VAL A 122 -16.49 14.94 -0.12
C VAL A 122 -15.68 15.92 -0.96
N GLN A 123 -15.92 15.95 -2.28
CA GLN A 123 -15.21 16.84 -3.19
C GLN A 123 -15.46 18.33 -2.88
N LYS A 124 -16.70 18.69 -2.50
CA LYS A 124 -17.05 20.04 -2.05
C LYS A 124 -16.30 20.50 -0.80
N LEU A 125 -15.92 19.58 0.09
CA LEU A 125 -15.14 19.92 1.29
C LEU A 125 -13.67 20.20 0.95
N ILE A 126 -13.14 19.49 -0.04
CA ILE A 126 -11.76 19.65 -0.52
C ILE A 126 -11.63 20.95 -1.32
N ASP A 127 -12.54 21.21 -2.25
CA ASP A 127 -12.49 22.37 -3.15
C ASP A 127 -12.93 23.69 -2.48
N GLY A 128 -13.59 23.60 -1.32
CA GLY A 128 -14.06 24.75 -0.55
C GLY A 128 -13.11 25.27 0.53
N SER A 129 -11.89 24.72 0.64
CA SER A 129 -10.86 25.09 1.63
C SER A 129 -9.74 25.97 1.08
#